data_AF-A0A7V3FNQ9-F1
#
_entry.id   AF-A0A7V3FNQ9-F1
#
_cell.length_a   1.000
_cell.length_b   1.000
_cell.length_c   1.000
_cell.angle_alpha   90.00
_cell.angle_beta   90.00
_cell.angle_gamma   90.00
#
_symmetry.space_group_name_H-M   'P 1'
#
loop_
_entity.id
_entity.type
_entity.pdbx_description
1 polymer ?
#
loop_
_entity_poly.entity_id
_entity_poly.type
_entity_poly.pdbx_seq_one_letter_code
_entity_poly.pdbx_strand_id
1 'polypeptide(L)'
;MAEQYADILILGTDLAGLITGAFLAKRGLAVTVLNFDKDVSLEKKNIQPNLITHLESRLFKSILGRLSILDHELNIVSRLEVPYQAVLPRHRIDVFRDRERLYRELRREFPQDFENVKAFYETMDHFDATLDAEKLQELILPKGLRARWRFKKFVKTTGLDQRVSDLVARLGADREVQAFFEGQLKLLSKTHSENPFTYQIAKSLSNENCVLFEVKGGIGHLKKLFLDKIEAYNGRVKNEAQVEKVEFEKRRVKGVQLGGFEGMIGCRYALWNDEIRGLTQFLPKTWRTRRLRARIEGVKPRFYHFSIQYQLDPNVIPVGMRENVILIGDPEAELTGTNYLHLNVYHPAQNDPEGQAFLTVSYLLDAERLHEPSSYFDEIHGRIAQSLKRLMPFSDGRIRLHFPLEGKAPESSETLFSMEKSDFEIFRENATANPIYEVHPKDFGGLFPLSHRTPYKNLLLTSPELLAALGFEGKFLLGLKTIDEIWSEVEVGRRKAIKQRKVE
;
A
#
# COMPACT_ATOMS: atom_id res chain seq x y z
N MET A 1 3.62 20.62 33.83
CA MET A 1 3.66 20.10 32.45
C MET A 1 2.62 20.85 31.64
N ALA A 2 3.01 21.51 30.56
CA ALA A 2 2.05 22.26 29.72
C ALA A 2 1.25 21.26 28.87
N GLU A 3 -0.05 21.18 29.09
CA GLU A 3 -0.96 20.35 28.28
C GLU A 3 -1.03 20.93 26.87
N GLN A 4 -0.54 20.18 25.88
CA GLN A 4 -0.65 20.59 24.47
C GLN A 4 -1.99 20.11 23.92
N TYR A 5 -2.64 20.90 23.08
CA TYR A 5 -3.94 20.56 22.50
C TYR A 5 -3.90 20.57 20.98
N ALA A 6 -4.50 19.55 20.37
CA ALA A 6 -4.75 19.48 18.92
C ALA A 6 -6.25 19.33 18.64
N ASP A 7 -6.76 19.96 17.59
CA ASP A 7 -8.07 19.58 17.07
C ASP A 7 -8.00 18.14 16.54
N ILE A 8 -6.93 17.81 15.84
CA ILE A 8 -6.75 16.55 15.13
C ILE A 8 -5.40 15.95 15.53
N LEU A 9 -5.42 14.81 16.20
CA LEU A 9 -4.24 14.03 16.54
C LEU A 9 -4.17 12.79 15.64
N ILE A 10 -3.13 12.69 14.82
CA ILE A 10 -2.90 11.57 13.89
C ILE A 10 -1.81 10.68 14.47
N LEU A 11 -2.09 9.39 14.58
CA LEU A 11 -1.23 8.36 15.15
C LEU A 11 -0.73 7.45 14.03
N GLY A 12 0.48 7.69 13.53
CA GLY A 12 1.07 7.01 12.37
C GLY A 12 1.08 7.84 11.08
N THR A 13 1.76 7.33 10.05
CA THR A 13 2.11 8.08 8.83
C THR A 13 1.60 7.44 7.53
N ASP A 14 0.55 6.62 7.57
CA ASP A 14 -0.09 6.17 6.31
C ASP A 14 -0.74 7.33 5.53
N LEU A 15 -0.80 7.21 4.21
CA LEU A 15 -1.24 8.29 3.31
C LEU A 15 -2.65 8.80 3.63
N ALA A 16 -3.59 7.92 4.00
CA ALA A 16 -4.98 8.32 4.22
C ALA A 16 -5.12 9.36 5.35
N GLY A 17 -4.44 9.15 6.48
CA GLY A 17 -4.43 10.11 7.58
C GLY A 17 -3.60 11.34 7.27
N LEU A 18 -2.48 11.23 6.54
CA LEU A 18 -1.69 12.40 6.13
C LEU A 18 -2.47 13.33 5.18
N ILE A 19 -3.17 12.77 4.20
CA ILE A 19 -4.09 13.52 3.32
C ILE A 19 -5.16 14.21 4.19
N THR A 20 -5.75 13.48 5.15
CA THR A 20 -6.73 14.04 6.07
C THR A 20 -6.17 15.21 6.87
N GLY A 21 -4.98 15.04 7.44
CA GLY A 21 -4.25 16.05 8.19
C GLY A 21 -3.98 17.30 7.36
N ALA A 22 -3.42 17.14 6.16
CA ALA A 22 -3.09 18.26 5.28
C ALA A 22 -4.32 19.10 4.93
N PHE A 23 -5.44 18.46 4.59
CA PHE A 23 -6.69 19.16 4.29
C PHE A 23 -7.31 19.87 5.51
N LEU A 24 -7.21 19.28 6.70
CA LEU A 24 -7.76 19.86 7.91
C LEU A 24 -6.88 21.00 8.44
N ALA A 25 -5.56 20.87 8.34
CA ALA A 25 -4.60 21.93 8.61
C ALA A 25 -4.82 23.12 7.66
N LYS A 26 -4.98 22.86 6.35
CA LYS A 26 -5.35 23.89 5.35
C LYS A 26 -6.63 24.65 5.70
N ARG A 27 -7.58 23.99 6.37
CA ARG A 27 -8.83 24.60 6.84
C ARG A 27 -8.72 25.30 8.21
N GLY A 28 -7.50 25.41 8.74
CA GLY A 28 -7.17 26.13 9.98
C GLY A 28 -7.42 25.34 11.26
N LEU A 29 -7.49 24.00 11.20
CA LEU A 29 -7.54 23.17 12.41
C LEU A 29 -6.12 22.89 12.92
N ALA A 30 -5.94 22.83 14.24
CA ALA A 30 -4.67 22.45 14.84
C ALA A 30 -4.43 20.94 14.67
N VAL A 31 -3.52 20.57 13.77
CA VAL A 31 -3.19 19.18 13.46
C VAL A 31 -1.83 18.82 14.06
N THR A 32 -1.77 17.70 14.78
CA THR A 32 -0.51 17.10 15.24
C THR A 32 -0.41 15.67 14.70
N VAL A 33 0.69 15.33 14.05
CA VAL A 33 1.03 13.99 13.60
C VAL A 33 2.09 13.41 14.53
N LEU A 34 1.85 12.21 15.04
CA LEU A 34 2.81 11.42 15.79
C LEU A 34 3.29 10.28 14.89
N ASN A 35 4.54 10.34 14.48
CA ASN A 35 5.21 9.31 13.71
C ASN A 35 5.96 8.38 14.68
N PHE A 36 5.58 7.11 14.71
CA PHE A 36 6.14 6.13 15.65
C PHE A 36 7.53 5.67 15.23
N ASP A 37 7.77 5.65 13.92
CA ASP A 37 9.01 5.16 13.36
C ASP A 37 10.05 6.28 13.26
N LYS A 38 11.33 5.90 13.44
CA LYS A 38 12.42 6.61 12.77
C LYS A 38 12.15 6.44 11.30
N ASP A 39 11.94 7.55 10.60
CA ASP A 39 11.49 7.66 9.21
C ASP A 39 12.06 6.59 8.25
N VAL A 40 11.58 5.33 8.37
CA VAL A 40 12.15 4.16 7.66
C VAL A 40 12.07 4.46 6.18
N SER A 41 11.03 5.16 5.78
CA SER A 41 10.76 5.61 4.43
C SER A 41 11.86 6.49 3.78
N LEU A 42 12.77 7.07 4.56
CA LEU A 42 13.91 7.88 4.12
C LEU A 42 15.28 7.28 4.51
N GLU A 43 15.31 6.14 5.18
CA GLU A 43 16.56 5.46 5.55
C GLU A 43 17.18 4.76 4.33
N LYS A 44 18.53 4.76 4.25
CA LYS A 44 19.29 4.16 3.14
C LYS A 44 18.95 2.68 2.87
N LYS A 45 18.38 1.95 3.85
CA LYS A 45 18.09 0.51 3.80
C LYS A 45 16.60 0.17 3.73
N ASN A 46 15.74 1.15 3.44
CA ASN A 46 14.32 0.89 3.24
C ASN A 46 14.04 0.37 1.83
N ILE A 47 14.27 -0.93 1.68
CA ILE A 47 14.12 -1.65 0.43
C ILE A 47 12.69 -2.19 0.41
N GLN A 48 11.82 -1.48 -0.33
CA GLN A 48 10.42 -1.85 -0.52
C GLN A 48 10.14 -2.19 -1.98
N PRO A 49 9.13 -3.02 -2.27
CA PRO A 49 8.62 -3.17 -3.62
C PRO A 49 8.06 -1.82 -4.11
N ASN A 50 8.81 -1.11 -4.96
CA ASN A 50 8.46 0.20 -5.51
C ASN A 50 7.40 0.10 -6.62
N LEU A 51 6.19 -0.33 -6.25
CA LEU A 51 5.07 -0.48 -7.20
C LEU A 51 3.90 0.36 -6.72
N ILE A 52 3.77 1.54 -7.32
CA ILE A 52 2.68 2.45 -7.00
C ILE A 52 1.80 2.57 -8.24
N THR A 53 0.53 2.25 -8.05
CA THR A 53 -0.53 2.37 -9.06
C THR A 53 -1.41 3.58 -8.78
N HIS A 54 -2.23 3.97 -9.76
CA HIS A 54 -3.28 4.99 -9.63
C HIS A 54 -2.83 6.42 -9.25
N LEU A 55 -1.54 6.77 -9.39
CA LEU A 55 -1.09 8.17 -9.23
C LEU A 55 -1.56 9.09 -10.37
N GLU A 56 -2.12 8.56 -11.44
CA GLU A 56 -2.79 9.35 -12.48
C GLU A 56 -4.30 9.50 -12.30
N SER A 57 -4.87 8.85 -11.28
CA SER A 57 -6.31 8.88 -11.03
C SER A 57 -6.81 10.31 -10.84
N ARG A 58 -8.04 10.57 -11.31
CA ARG A 58 -8.73 11.86 -11.09
C ARG A 58 -8.78 12.21 -9.61
N LEU A 59 -8.95 11.20 -8.75
CA LEU A 59 -8.99 11.34 -7.31
C LEU A 59 -7.68 11.91 -6.76
N PHE A 60 -6.54 11.32 -7.14
CA PHE A 60 -5.23 11.78 -6.69
C PHE A 60 -4.91 13.19 -7.23
N LYS A 61 -5.10 13.43 -8.53
CA LYS A 61 -4.91 14.76 -9.13
C LYS A 61 -5.77 15.84 -8.46
N SER A 62 -7.01 15.51 -8.12
CA SER A 62 -7.91 16.40 -7.35
C SER A 62 -7.37 16.71 -5.96
N ILE A 63 -6.81 15.71 -5.25
CA ILE A 63 -6.15 15.90 -3.96
C ILE A 63 -4.97 16.86 -4.09
N LEU A 64 -4.08 16.61 -5.05
CA LEU A 64 -2.89 17.44 -5.30
C LEU A 64 -3.26 18.90 -5.59
N GLY A 65 -4.17 19.12 -6.54
CA GLY A 65 -4.63 20.46 -6.91
C GLY A 65 -5.28 21.19 -5.75
N ARG A 66 -6.13 20.51 -4.96
CA ARG A 66 -6.78 21.12 -3.80
C ARG A 66 -5.83 21.38 -2.63
N LEU A 67 -4.71 20.67 -2.53
CA LEU A 67 -3.64 20.92 -1.56
C LEU A 67 -2.53 21.84 -2.11
N SER A 68 -2.68 22.35 -3.32
CA SER A 68 -1.68 23.23 -3.95
C SER A 68 -0.29 22.58 -3.97
N ILE A 69 -0.27 21.29 -4.27
CA ILE A 69 0.96 20.55 -4.60
C ILE A 69 1.21 20.78 -6.09
N LEU A 70 2.35 21.38 -6.41
CA LEU A 70 2.72 21.78 -7.76
C LEU A 70 3.43 20.64 -8.50
N ASP A 71 3.37 20.64 -9.83
CA ASP A 71 3.93 19.57 -10.66
C ASP A 71 5.44 19.36 -10.42
N HIS A 72 6.20 20.42 -10.13
CA HIS A 72 7.62 20.30 -9.84
C HIS A 72 7.92 19.57 -8.51
N GLU A 73 6.99 19.61 -7.55
CA GLU A 73 7.06 18.82 -6.31
C GLU A 73 6.81 17.33 -6.60
N LEU A 74 6.20 17.01 -7.75
CA LEU A 74 5.92 15.66 -8.23
C LEU A 74 6.96 15.14 -9.23
N ASN A 75 8.05 15.87 -9.48
CA ASN A 75 9.19 15.40 -10.31
C ASN A 75 9.89 14.15 -9.73
N ILE A 76 9.48 13.71 -8.54
CA ILE A 76 9.84 12.44 -7.94
C ILE A 76 9.08 11.25 -8.55
N VAL A 77 8.01 11.47 -9.30
CA VAL A 77 7.17 10.41 -9.88
C VAL A 77 7.45 10.30 -11.37
N SER A 78 7.99 9.16 -11.82
CA SER A 78 8.15 8.80 -13.22
C SER A 78 7.10 7.79 -13.65
N ARG A 79 6.47 8.06 -14.78
CA ARG A 79 5.56 7.12 -15.44
C ARG A 79 6.36 6.12 -16.29
N LEU A 80 6.03 4.84 -16.19
CA LEU A 80 6.63 3.80 -17.03
C LEU A 80 5.80 3.57 -18.30
N GLU A 81 6.46 3.47 -19.46
CA GLU A 81 5.82 3.11 -20.73
C GLU A 81 5.44 1.62 -20.77
N VAL A 82 6.35 0.77 -20.28
CA VAL A 82 6.12 -0.64 -19.99
C VAL A 82 6.04 -0.79 -18.47
N PRO A 83 4.84 -0.80 -17.88
CA PRO A 83 4.67 -0.99 -16.44
C PRO A 83 5.53 -2.13 -15.89
N TYR A 84 5.47 -3.30 -16.51
CA TYR A 84 6.27 -4.46 -16.13
C TYR A 84 6.39 -5.46 -17.30
N GLN A 85 7.37 -6.35 -17.20
CA GLN A 85 7.57 -7.50 -18.07
C GLN A 85 7.29 -8.79 -17.29
N ALA A 86 6.60 -9.75 -17.90
CA ALA A 86 6.45 -11.08 -17.33
C ALA A 86 7.41 -12.06 -18.03
N VAL A 87 8.21 -12.78 -17.24
CA VAL A 87 9.11 -13.82 -17.70
C VAL A 87 8.66 -15.15 -17.12
N LEU A 88 8.28 -16.07 -17.99
CA LEU A 88 7.94 -17.46 -17.70
C LEU A 88 9.01 -18.35 -18.37
N PRO A 89 9.06 -19.67 -18.10
CA PRO A 89 10.09 -20.54 -18.67
C PRO A 89 10.24 -20.46 -20.19
N ARG A 90 9.14 -20.21 -20.89
CA ARG A 90 9.08 -20.18 -22.36
C ARG A 90 8.63 -18.84 -22.94
N HIS A 91 8.30 -17.87 -22.10
CA HIS A 91 7.68 -16.63 -22.53
C HIS A 91 8.34 -15.40 -21.93
N ARG A 92 8.39 -14.34 -22.74
CA ARG A 92 8.76 -13.00 -22.28
C ARG A 92 7.78 -12.00 -22.85
N ILE A 93 6.92 -11.47 -21.98
CA ILE A 93 5.80 -10.62 -22.37
C ILE A 93 6.03 -9.24 -21.80
N ASP A 94 6.23 -8.25 -22.66
CA ASP A 94 6.17 -6.85 -22.23
C ASP A 94 4.70 -6.44 -22.05
N VAL A 95 4.30 -6.09 -20.83
CA VAL A 95 2.93 -5.65 -20.56
C VAL A 95 2.84 -4.16 -20.83
N PHE A 96 2.37 -3.81 -22.02
CA PHE A 96 2.16 -2.42 -22.44
C PHE A 96 0.83 -1.88 -21.90
N ARG A 97 0.83 -0.58 -21.60
CA ARG A 97 -0.42 0.17 -21.41
C ARG A 97 -1.23 0.20 -22.71
N ASP A 98 -0.58 0.52 -23.83
CA ASP A 98 -1.21 0.53 -25.15
C ASP A 98 -1.71 -0.88 -25.50
N ARG A 99 -3.03 -1.03 -25.62
CA ARG A 99 -3.68 -2.32 -25.87
C ARG A 99 -3.27 -2.94 -27.20
N GLU A 100 -3.06 -2.16 -28.24
CA GLU A 100 -2.63 -2.67 -29.54
C GLU A 100 -1.19 -3.22 -29.46
N ARG A 101 -0.32 -2.57 -28.69
CA ARG A 101 1.02 -3.10 -28.40
C ARG A 101 0.95 -4.37 -27.54
N LEU A 102 0.14 -4.37 -26.49
CA LEU A 102 -0.05 -5.53 -25.63
C LEU A 102 -0.58 -6.73 -26.41
N TYR A 103 -1.60 -6.53 -27.26
CA TYR A 103 -2.17 -7.61 -28.08
C TYR A 103 -1.16 -8.17 -29.08
N ARG A 104 -0.24 -7.36 -29.61
CA ARG A 104 0.86 -7.88 -30.44
C ARG A 104 1.82 -8.76 -29.65
N GLU A 105 2.18 -8.39 -28.43
CA GLU A 105 2.98 -9.24 -27.54
C GLU A 105 2.24 -10.54 -27.18
N LEU A 106 0.97 -10.44 -26.80
CA LEU A 106 0.17 -11.61 -26.43
C LEU A 106 -0.06 -12.55 -27.61
N ARG A 107 -0.25 -12.04 -28.83
CA ARG A 107 -0.33 -12.87 -30.04
C ARG A 107 0.99 -13.56 -30.35
N ARG A 108 2.14 -12.91 -30.07
CA ARG A 108 3.47 -13.49 -30.25
C ARG A 108 3.70 -14.64 -29.26
N GLU A 109 3.38 -14.40 -27.98
CA GLU A 109 3.73 -15.30 -26.88
C GLU A 109 2.68 -16.39 -26.64
N PHE A 110 1.38 -16.07 -26.76
CA PHE A 110 0.26 -16.99 -26.59
C PHE A 110 -0.59 -17.11 -27.87
N PRO A 111 -0.04 -17.56 -29.00
CA PRO A 111 -0.77 -17.57 -30.27
C PRO A 111 -2.03 -18.45 -30.24
N GLN A 112 -2.04 -19.53 -29.46
CA GLN A 112 -3.17 -20.46 -29.36
C GLN A 112 -4.32 -19.91 -28.52
N ASP A 113 -4.01 -19.24 -27.40
CA ASP A 113 -4.99 -18.67 -26.48
C ASP A 113 -5.27 -17.18 -26.71
N PHE A 114 -4.66 -16.59 -27.73
CA PHE A 114 -4.68 -15.15 -27.97
C PHE A 114 -6.09 -14.55 -27.95
N GLU A 115 -7.06 -15.18 -28.64
CA GLU A 115 -8.43 -14.65 -28.71
C GLU A 115 -9.13 -14.69 -27.34
N ASN A 116 -8.89 -15.72 -26.53
CA ASN A 116 -9.45 -15.82 -25.18
C ASN A 116 -8.82 -14.79 -24.23
N VAL A 117 -7.49 -14.66 -24.29
CA VAL A 117 -6.73 -13.68 -23.51
C VAL A 117 -7.12 -12.24 -23.90
N LYS A 118 -7.28 -11.96 -25.19
CA LYS A 118 -7.74 -10.66 -25.70
C LYS A 118 -9.14 -10.33 -25.18
N ALA A 119 -10.08 -11.26 -25.33
CA ALA A 119 -11.45 -11.09 -24.87
C ALA A 119 -11.52 -10.85 -23.35
N PHE A 120 -10.63 -11.48 -22.57
CA PHE A 120 -10.53 -11.22 -21.14
C PHE A 120 -10.14 -9.78 -20.82
N TYR A 121 -9.08 -9.24 -21.45
CA TYR A 121 -8.69 -7.84 -21.26
C TYR A 121 -9.75 -6.86 -21.73
N GLU A 122 -10.39 -7.12 -22.88
CA GLU A 122 -11.52 -6.31 -23.37
C GLU A 122 -12.69 -6.31 -22.38
N THR A 123 -12.97 -7.46 -21.74
CA THR A 123 -13.96 -7.57 -20.69
C THR A 123 -13.59 -6.73 -19.46
N MET A 124 -12.31 -6.73 -19.06
CA MET A 124 -11.83 -5.91 -17.94
C MET A 124 -11.93 -4.41 -18.25
N ASP A 125 -11.57 -4.01 -19.46
CA ASP A 125 -11.67 -2.62 -19.92
C ASP A 125 -13.13 -2.16 -19.97
N HIS A 126 -14.02 -2.99 -20.53
CA HIS A 126 -15.45 -2.69 -20.57
C HIS A 126 -16.06 -2.59 -19.18
N PHE A 127 -15.69 -3.50 -18.27
CA PHE A 127 -16.18 -3.48 -16.90
C PHE A 127 -15.74 -2.21 -16.15
N ASP A 128 -14.47 -1.80 -16.28
CA ASP A 128 -13.98 -0.57 -15.66
C ASP A 128 -14.65 0.68 -16.25
N ALA A 129 -14.80 0.74 -17.57
CA ALA A 129 -15.39 1.90 -18.27
C ALA A 129 -16.90 2.08 -18.00
N THR A 130 -17.64 0.99 -17.76
CA THR A 130 -19.08 1.04 -17.51
C THR A 130 -19.44 1.28 -16.05
N LEU A 131 -18.49 1.07 -15.13
CA LEU A 131 -18.72 1.28 -13.72
C LEU A 131 -18.72 2.77 -13.38
N ASP A 132 -19.80 3.22 -12.74
CA ASP A 132 -19.87 4.56 -12.16
C ASP A 132 -18.98 4.64 -10.90
N ALA A 133 -17.70 4.96 -11.13
CA ALA A 133 -16.68 5.05 -10.09
C ALA A 133 -16.99 6.15 -9.07
N GLU A 134 -17.55 7.29 -9.51
CA GLU A 134 -17.92 8.39 -8.61
C GLU A 134 -19.07 7.97 -7.68
N LYS A 135 -20.06 7.24 -8.21
CA LYS A 135 -21.14 6.67 -7.39
C LYS A 135 -20.65 5.61 -6.42
N LEU A 136 -19.74 4.75 -6.86
CA LEU A 136 -19.12 3.76 -5.97
C LEU A 136 -18.37 4.47 -4.83
N GLN A 137 -17.55 5.47 -5.15
CA GLN A 137 -16.85 6.29 -4.17
C GLN A 137 -17.84 6.98 -3.21
N GLU A 138 -19.00 7.48 -3.67
CA GLU A 138 -20.05 8.04 -2.80
C GLU A 138 -20.56 7.01 -1.78
N LEU A 139 -20.83 5.78 -2.24
CA LEU A 139 -21.56 4.76 -1.50
C LEU A 139 -20.69 3.84 -0.63
N ILE A 140 -19.38 3.77 -0.88
CA ILE A 140 -18.41 3.02 -0.06
C ILE A 140 -18.43 3.50 1.40
N LEU A 141 -18.21 2.56 2.32
CA LEU A 141 -18.30 2.76 3.78
C LEU A 141 -19.65 3.38 4.21
N PRO A 142 -20.80 2.74 3.87
CA PRO A 142 -22.12 3.34 4.00
C PRO A 142 -22.50 3.67 5.46
N LYS A 143 -23.06 4.87 5.65
CA LYS A 143 -23.50 5.40 6.95
C LYS A 143 -25.00 5.11 7.19
N GLY A 144 -25.29 4.21 8.13
CA GLY A 144 -26.66 3.86 8.54
C GLY A 144 -27.40 2.96 7.55
N LEU A 145 -28.65 2.62 7.88
CA LEU A 145 -29.44 1.60 7.16
C LEU A 145 -29.77 2.00 5.72
N ARG A 146 -30.17 3.26 5.48
CA ARG A 146 -30.50 3.76 4.14
C ARG A 146 -29.31 3.74 3.19
N ALA A 147 -28.13 4.19 3.65
CA ALA A 147 -26.92 4.14 2.84
C ALA A 147 -26.50 2.70 2.54
N ARG A 148 -26.61 1.78 3.52
CA ARG A 148 -26.34 0.35 3.29
C ARG A 148 -27.26 -0.26 2.25
N TRP A 149 -28.55 0.08 2.30
CA TRP A 149 -29.51 -0.35 1.29
C TRP A 149 -29.17 0.21 -0.09
N ARG A 150 -28.82 1.51 -0.20
CA ARG A 150 -28.35 2.12 -1.46
C ARG A 150 -27.11 1.42 -2.01
N PHE A 151 -26.12 1.14 -1.16
CA PHE A 151 -24.90 0.43 -1.54
C PHE A 151 -25.20 -1.00 -2.01
N LYS A 152 -26.02 -1.76 -1.28
CA LYS A 152 -26.42 -3.11 -1.70
C LYS A 152 -27.20 -3.12 -3.01
N LYS A 153 -28.09 -2.13 -3.21
CA LYS A 153 -28.81 -1.95 -4.48
C LYS A 153 -27.82 -1.67 -5.61
N PHE A 154 -26.87 -0.76 -5.39
CA PHE A 154 -25.82 -0.42 -6.36
C PHE A 154 -25.01 -1.66 -6.76
N VAL A 155 -24.46 -2.38 -5.79
CA VAL A 155 -23.70 -3.64 -6.00
C VAL A 155 -24.48 -4.62 -6.87
N LYS A 156 -25.77 -4.83 -6.57
CA LYS A 156 -26.63 -5.73 -7.35
C LYS A 156 -26.87 -5.22 -8.78
N THR A 157 -27.08 -3.92 -8.96
CA THR A 157 -27.38 -3.34 -10.27
C THR A 157 -26.17 -3.24 -11.19
N THR A 158 -24.97 -3.11 -10.65
CA THR A 158 -23.73 -2.96 -11.42
C THR A 158 -22.95 -4.27 -11.56
N GLY A 159 -23.45 -5.38 -11.03
CA GLY A 159 -22.78 -6.68 -11.13
C GLY A 159 -21.48 -6.79 -10.34
N LEU A 160 -21.27 -5.97 -9.30
CA LEU A 160 -20.02 -5.97 -8.50
C LEU A 160 -19.79 -7.28 -7.73
N ASP A 161 -20.83 -8.10 -7.54
CA ASP A 161 -20.72 -9.44 -6.95
C ASP A 161 -20.21 -10.50 -7.93
N GLN A 162 -19.98 -10.16 -9.21
CA GLN A 162 -19.43 -11.08 -10.20
C GLN A 162 -18.01 -11.52 -9.82
N ARG A 163 -17.74 -12.82 -9.98
CA ARG A 163 -16.48 -13.45 -9.63
C ARG A 163 -15.61 -13.66 -10.86
N VAL A 164 -14.29 -13.62 -10.66
CA VAL A 164 -13.36 -13.85 -11.77
C VAL A 164 -13.40 -15.30 -12.25
N SER A 165 -13.76 -16.27 -11.39
CA SER A 165 -13.87 -17.69 -11.78
C SER A 165 -14.73 -17.90 -13.02
N ASP A 166 -15.78 -17.10 -13.18
CA ASP A 166 -16.72 -17.16 -14.30
C ASP A 166 -16.07 -16.75 -15.64
N LEU A 167 -14.99 -15.96 -15.55
CA LEU A 167 -14.22 -15.43 -16.68
C LEU A 167 -12.95 -16.24 -16.93
N VAL A 168 -12.23 -16.64 -15.88
CA VAL A 168 -10.99 -17.43 -15.99
C VAL A 168 -11.26 -18.82 -16.54
N ALA A 169 -12.42 -19.42 -16.26
CA ALA A 169 -12.80 -20.69 -16.90
C ALA A 169 -12.82 -20.63 -18.45
N ARG A 170 -12.89 -19.43 -19.04
CA ARG A 170 -12.88 -19.20 -20.49
C ARG A 170 -11.47 -18.95 -21.06
N LEU A 171 -10.47 -18.73 -20.21
CA LEU A 171 -9.08 -18.45 -20.63
C LEU A 171 -8.33 -19.69 -21.15
N GLY A 172 -8.94 -20.87 -21.07
CA GLY A 172 -8.32 -22.13 -21.46
C GLY A 172 -7.68 -22.87 -20.29
N ALA A 173 -7.18 -24.07 -20.57
CA ALA A 173 -6.53 -24.94 -19.58
C ALA A 173 -5.00 -24.72 -19.51
N ASP A 174 -4.44 -23.84 -20.34
CA ASP A 174 -3.00 -23.56 -20.36
C ASP A 174 -2.56 -22.90 -19.04
N ARG A 175 -1.61 -23.54 -18.39
CA ARG A 175 -1.10 -23.17 -17.07
C ARG A 175 -0.13 -22.00 -17.12
N GLU A 176 0.59 -21.81 -18.23
CA GLU A 176 1.45 -20.62 -18.43
C GLU A 176 0.59 -19.36 -18.56
N VAL A 177 -0.56 -19.46 -19.26
CA VAL A 177 -1.54 -18.36 -19.35
C VAL A 177 -2.14 -18.06 -17.98
N GLN A 178 -2.56 -19.07 -17.23
CA GLN A 178 -3.11 -18.89 -15.88
C GLN A 178 -2.08 -18.26 -14.93
N ALA A 179 -0.84 -18.77 -14.93
CA ALA A 179 0.25 -18.24 -14.11
C ALA A 179 0.59 -16.80 -14.49
N PHE A 180 0.56 -16.45 -15.79
CA PHE A 180 0.73 -15.07 -16.23
C PHE A 180 -0.31 -14.13 -15.63
N PHE A 181 -1.58 -14.52 -15.56
CA PHE A 181 -2.62 -13.70 -14.91
C PHE A 181 -2.47 -13.66 -13.39
N GLU A 182 -2.25 -14.81 -12.75
CA GLU A 182 -2.07 -14.87 -11.30
C GLU A 182 -0.87 -14.02 -10.86
N GLY A 183 0.24 -14.07 -11.61
CA GLY A 183 1.43 -13.26 -11.36
C GLY A 183 1.14 -11.77 -11.40
N GLN A 184 0.38 -11.30 -12.40
CA GLN A 184 -0.04 -9.89 -12.47
C GLN A 184 -0.88 -9.47 -11.26
N LEU A 185 -1.79 -10.34 -10.81
CA LEU A 185 -2.63 -10.05 -9.65
C LEU A 185 -1.83 -10.02 -8.35
N LYS A 186 -0.85 -10.91 -8.19
CA LYS A 186 0.08 -10.88 -7.05
C LYS A 186 0.96 -9.63 -7.04
N LEU A 187 1.27 -9.08 -8.21
CA LEU A 187 2.01 -7.82 -8.32
C LEU A 187 1.15 -6.62 -7.91
N LEU A 188 -0.09 -6.55 -8.41
CA LEU A 188 -0.90 -5.34 -8.39
C LEU A 188 -1.91 -5.27 -7.22
N SER A 189 -2.23 -6.41 -6.60
CA SER A 189 -3.19 -6.49 -5.49
C SER A 189 -2.51 -6.45 -4.13
N LYS A 190 -3.15 -5.80 -3.15
CA LYS A 190 -2.79 -5.85 -1.72
C LYS A 190 -3.64 -6.83 -0.91
N THR A 191 -4.51 -7.58 -1.60
CA THR A 191 -5.36 -8.61 -1.00
C THR A 191 -5.21 -9.92 -1.75
N HIS A 192 -5.18 -11.02 -1.00
CA HIS A 192 -5.22 -12.38 -1.53
C HIS A 192 -6.63 -12.95 -1.36
N SER A 193 -7.17 -13.49 -2.44
CA SER A 193 -8.44 -14.22 -2.47
C SER A 193 -8.33 -15.32 -3.53
N GLU A 194 -8.80 -16.52 -3.21
CA GLU A 194 -8.86 -17.63 -4.17
C GLU A 194 -9.84 -17.35 -5.31
N ASN A 195 -10.91 -16.60 -5.03
CA ASN A 195 -11.91 -16.22 -6.02
C ASN A 195 -12.26 -14.73 -5.92
N PRO A 196 -11.38 -13.83 -6.40
CA PRO A 196 -11.59 -12.39 -6.31
C PRO A 196 -12.78 -11.94 -7.16
N PHE A 197 -13.33 -10.76 -6.82
CA PHE A 197 -14.38 -10.16 -7.64
C PHE A 197 -13.80 -9.61 -8.94
N THR A 198 -14.56 -9.71 -10.03
CA THR A 198 -14.21 -9.16 -11.34
C THR A 198 -13.80 -7.69 -11.25
N TYR A 199 -14.43 -6.91 -10.38
CA TYR A 199 -14.05 -5.52 -10.12
C TYR A 199 -12.60 -5.35 -9.68
N GLN A 200 -12.10 -6.16 -8.74
CA GLN A 200 -10.73 -6.04 -8.25
C GLN A 200 -9.73 -6.31 -9.38
N ILE A 201 -10.09 -7.24 -10.27
CA ILE A 201 -9.28 -7.63 -11.43
C ILE A 201 -9.31 -6.52 -12.49
N ALA A 202 -10.49 -6.00 -12.80
CA ALA A 202 -10.67 -4.89 -13.73
C ALA A 202 -9.90 -3.66 -13.26
N LYS A 203 -9.95 -3.30 -11.97
CA LYS A 203 -9.19 -2.16 -11.43
C LYS A 203 -7.68 -2.36 -11.46
N SER A 204 -7.20 -3.59 -11.42
CA SER A 204 -5.76 -3.87 -11.54
C SER A 204 -5.30 -3.92 -13.01
N LEU A 205 -6.08 -4.54 -13.90
CA LEU A 205 -5.62 -4.95 -15.23
C LEU A 205 -6.20 -4.12 -16.39
N SER A 206 -7.21 -3.28 -16.16
CA SER A 206 -7.77 -2.42 -17.21
C SER A 206 -6.76 -1.38 -17.70
N ASN A 207 -6.90 -0.94 -18.95
CA ASN A 207 -5.95 -0.07 -19.64
C ASN A 207 -5.71 1.25 -18.90
N GLU A 208 -6.78 1.88 -18.39
CA GLU A 208 -6.66 3.14 -17.66
C GLU A 208 -5.93 3.00 -16.32
N ASN A 209 -5.96 1.80 -15.73
CA ASN A 209 -5.44 1.55 -14.39
C ASN A 209 -4.12 0.76 -14.36
N CYS A 210 -3.78 0.04 -15.44
CA CYS A 210 -2.52 -0.68 -15.60
C CYS A 210 -1.37 0.30 -15.92
N VAL A 211 -1.12 1.21 -14.97
CA VAL A 211 -0.08 2.22 -15.02
C VAL A 211 0.71 2.12 -13.73
N LEU A 212 2.00 1.80 -13.87
CA LEU A 212 2.94 1.82 -12.76
C LEU A 212 3.76 3.10 -12.79
N PHE A 213 3.98 3.61 -11.59
CA PHE A 213 4.83 4.75 -11.34
C PHE A 213 6.01 4.32 -10.49
N GLU A 214 7.17 4.74 -10.93
CA GLU A 214 8.35 4.77 -10.09
C GLU A 214 8.31 6.06 -9.27
N VAL A 215 8.51 5.95 -7.97
CA VAL A 215 8.74 7.11 -7.11
C VAL A 215 10.21 7.09 -6.71
N LYS A 216 10.95 8.10 -7.16
CA LYS A 216 12.35 8.31 -6.80
C LYS A 216 12.48 8.37 -5.28
N GLY A 217 13.28 7.45 -4.73
CA GLY A 217 13.44 7.31 -3.28
C GLY A 217 12.26 6.62 -2.58
N GLY A 218 11.34 6.01 -3.31
CA GLY A 218 10.25 5.19 -2.78
C GLY A 218 9.06 5.98 -2.21
N ILE A 219 8.07 5.24 -1.70
CA ILE A 219 6.80 5.79 -1.20
C ILE A 219 6.97 6.79 -0.05
N GLY A 220 8.09 6.75 0.67
CA GLY A 220 8.42 7.69 1.74
C GLY A 220 8.46 9.13 1.28
N HIS A 221 9.00 9.39 0.09
CA HIS A 221 9.04 10.73 -0.48
C HIS A 221 7.63 11.25 -0.79
N LEU A 222 6.71 10.38 -1.20
CA LEU A 222 5.31 10.75 -1.38
C LEU A 222 4.64 11.10 -0.05
N LYS A 223 4.91 10.34 1.02
CA LYS A 223 4.40 10.65 2.37
C LYS A 223 4.97 11.98 2.89
N LYS A 224 6.28 12.19 2.71
CA LYS A 224 6.98 13.42 3.10
C LYS A 224 6.33 14.65 2.49
N LEU A 225 5.95 14.60 1.22
CA LEU A 225 5.24 15.69 0.57
C LEU A 225 3.94 16.08 1.30
N PHE A 226 3.18 15.13 1.86
CA PHE A 226 2.01 15.45 2.67
C PHE A 226 2.36 15.95 4.08
N LEU A 227 3.42 15.43 4.69
CA LEU A 227 3.94 15.93 5.97
C LEU A 227 4.38 17.40 5.83
N ASP A 228 5.14 17.73 4.80
CA ASP A 228 5.60 19.08 4.50
C ASP A 228 4.40 20.04 4.30
N LYS A 229 3.32 19.59 3.63
CA LYS A 229 2.09 20.38 3.50
C LYS A 229 1.36 20.57 4.83
N ILE A 230 1.37 19.58 5.74
CA ILE A 230 0.80 19.75 7.09
C ILE A 230 1.55 20.85 7.83
N GLU A 231 2.88 20.82 7.82
CA GLU A 231 3.72 21.84 8.48
C GLU A 231 3.55 23.23 7.83
N ALA A 232 3.51 23.29 6.50
CA ALA A 232 3.25 24.53 5.77
C ALA A 232 1.88 25.15 6.10
N TYR A 233 0.92 24.33 6.54
CA TYR A 233 -0.39 24.77 7.04
C TYR A 233 -0.44 24.91 8.57
N ASN A 234 0.71 25.12 9.23
CA ASN A 234 0.87 25.30 10.68
C ASN A 234 0.48 24.08 11.53
N GLY A 235 0.43 22.88 10.93
CA GLY A 235 0.39 21.63 11.66
C GLY A 235 1.76 21.31 12.29
N ARG A 236 1.80 20.30 13.16
CA ARG A 236 3.02 19.82 13.82
C ARG A 236 3.25 18.36 13.47
N VAL A 237 4.48 18.01 13.13
CA VAL A 237 4.92 16.62 12.96
C VAL A 237 5.92 16.31 14.07
N LYS A 238 5.69 15.20 14.77
CA LYS A 238 6.59 14.71 15.81
C LYS A 238 7.09 13.33 15.43
N ASN A 239 8.39 13.23 15.19
CA ASN A 239 9.06 11.98 14.85
C ASN A 239 9.46 11.21 16.10
N GLU A 240 9.63 9.90 15.94
CA GLU A 240 10.07 8.98 17.01
C GLU A 240 9.16 9.05 18.26
N ALA A 241 7.88 9.31 18.06
CA ALA A 241 6.92 9.50 19.13
C ALA A 241 6.57 8.15 19.78
N GLN A 242 7.02 7.95 21.01
CA GLN A 242 6.64 6.77 21.80
C GLN A 242 5.30 7.00 22.51
N VAL A 243 4.25 6.35 22.02
CA VAL A 243 2.92 6.42 22.64
C VAL A 243 2.80 5.37 23.74
N GLU A 244 2.76 5.80 25.00
CA GLU A 244 2.58 4.89 26.14
C GLU A 244 1.11 4.51 26.33
N LYS A 245 0.21 5.50 26.19
CA LYS A 245 -1.20 5.31 26.50
C LYS A 245 -2.11 6.25 25.71
N VAL A 246 -3.26 5.74 25.28
CA VAL A 246 -4.37 6.53 24.77
C VAL A 246 -5.40 6.70 25.89
N GLU A 247 -5.72 7.93 26.24
CA GLU A 247 -6.66 8.25 27.32
C GLU A 247 -8.09 8.33 26.81
N PHE A 248 -9.02 7.65 27.50
CA PHE A 248 -10.43 7.59 27.12
C PHE A 248 -11.33 8.12 28.23
N GLU A 249 -12.25 9.03 27.89
CA GLU A 249 -13.28 9.54 28.80
C GLU A 249 -14.64 9.57 28.10
N LYS A 250 -15.71 9.11 28.77
CA LYS A 250 -17.12 9.27 28.33
C LYS A 250 -17.37 8.99 26.83
N ARG A 251 -16.80 7.89 26.32
CA ARG A 251 -16.91 7.43 24.90
C ARG A 251 -16.17 8.31 23.89
N ARG A 252 -15.12 8.99 24.34
CA ARG A 252 -14.21 9.78 23.51
C ARG A 252 -12.77 9.49 23.88
N VAL A 253 -11.86 9.68 22.95
CA VAL A 253 -10.44 9.83 23.22
C VAL A 253 -10.23 11.24 23.75
N LYS A 254 -9.59 11.38 24.92
CA LYS A 254 -9.23 12.67 25.52
C LYS A 254 -7.89 13.17 24.98
N GLY A 255 -6.96 12.26 24.73
CA GLY A 255 -5.62 12.58 24.29
C GLY A 255 -4.71 11.36 24.36
N VAL A 256 -3.42 11.60 24.16
CA VAL A 256 -2.38 10.58 24.16
C VAL A 256 -1.27 11.00 25.09
N GLN A 257 -0.83 10.07 25.93
CA GLN A 257 0.33 10.21 26.79
C GLN A 257 1.55 9.72 26.02
N LEU A 258 2.53 10.61 25.88
CA LEU A 258 3.82 10.30 25.29
C LEU A 258 4.81 9.86 26.37
N GLY A 259 5.77 9.02 25.97
CA GLY A 259 6.82 8.55 26.84
C GLY A 259 7.82 9.63 27.25
N GLY A 260 8.51 9.39 28.36
CA GLY A 260 9.48 10.32 28.93
C GLY A 260 8.84 11.58 29.51
N PHE A 261 9.45 12.75 29.28
CA PHE A 261 9.01 14.03 29.86
C PHE A 261 8.08 14.84 28.95
N GLU A 262 7.55 14.23 27.90
CA GLU A 262 6.84 14.92 26.83
C GLU A 262 5.37 15.24 27.16
N GLY A 263 4.82 14.59 28.19
CA GLY A 263 3.49 14.89 28.72
C GLY A 263 2.34 14.39 27.85
N MET A 264 1.17 15.00 28.06
CA MET A 264 -0.08 14.63 27.40
C MET A 264 -0.42 15.61 26.27
N ILE A 265 -0.82 15.06 25.13
CA ILE A 265 -1.43 15.81 24.03
C ILE A 265 -2.93 15.54 24.04
N GLY A 266 -3.72 16.52 24.47
CA GLY A 266 -5.18 16.50 24.39
C GLY A 266 -5.66 16.63 22.94
N CYS A 267 -6.80 16.03 22.62
CA CYS A 267 -7.34 16.10 21.26
C CYS A 267 -8.87 16.21 21.16
N ARG A 268 -9.36 16.86 20.09
CA ARG A 268 -10.80 16.81 19.73
C ARG A 268 -11.14 15.53 18.96
N TYR A 269 -10.30 15.15 17.99
CA TYR A 269 -10.34 13.88 17.26
C TYR A 269 -8.97 13.21 17.28
N ALA A 270 -8.99 11.88 17.34
CA ALA A 270 -7.84 11.02 17.14
C ALA A 270 -8.05 10.17 15.88
N LEU A 271 -7.02 10.06 15.06
CA LEU A 271 -6.99 9.20 13.88
C LEU A 271 -5.93 8.15 14.10
N TRP A 272 -6.34 6.88 14.12
CA TRP A 272 -5.41 5.77 14.06
C TRP A 272 -5.02 5.56 12.60
N ASN A 273 -3.78 5.91 12.26
CA ASN A 273 -3.24 6.02 10.91
C ASN A 273 -1.99 5.12 10.73
N ASP A 274 -2.08 3.95 11.32
CA ASP A 274 -1.07 2.90 11.28
C ASP A 274 -1.76 1.53 11.18
N GLU A 275 -1.00 0.44 11.13
CA GLU A 275 -1.50 -0.93 11.11
C GLU A 275 -2.59 -1.12 12.17
N ILE A 276 -3.75 -1.63 11.73
CA ILE A 276 -4.94 -1.64 12.57
C ILE A 276 -4.77 -2.52 13.82
N ARG A 277 -3.90 -3.54 13.75
CA ARG A 277 -3.59 -4.43 14.86
C ARG A 277 -2.93 -3.71 16.03
N GLY A 278 -2.05 -2.75 15.74
CA GLY A 278 -1.39 -1.93 16.76
C GLY A 278 -2.38 -1.17 17.65
N LEU A 279 -3.57 -0.85 17.16
CA LEU A 279 -4.61 -0.17 17.96
C LEU A 279 -5.10 -1.01 19.15
N THR A 280 -5.05 -2.35 19.04
CA THR A 280 -5.66 -3.25 20.04
C THR A 280 -5.04 -3.14 21.43
N GLN A 281 -3.75 -2.79 21.50
CA GLN A 281 -3.04 -2.57 22.78
C GLN A 281 -3.54 -1.33 23.52
N PHE A 282 -4.03 -0.33 22.79
CA PHE A 282 -4.50 0.94 23.36
C PHE A 282 -6.00 0.96 23.65
N LEU A 283 -6.80 0.12 22.99
CA LEU A 283 -8.24 0.09 23.23
C LEU A 283 -8.56 -0.34 24.67
N PRO A 284 -9.56 0.25 25.34
CA PRO A 284 -10.01 -0.27 26.63
C PRO A 284 -10.56 -1.70 26.51
N LYS A 285 -10.36 -2.57 27.51
CA LYS A 285 -10.94 -3.92 27.56
C LYS A 285 -12.40 -3.86 28.04
N THR A 286 -13.31 -3.40 27.19
CA THR A 286 -14.74 -3.22 27.53
C THR A 286 -15.65 -3.97 26.56
N TRP A 287 -16.91 -4.20 26.94
CA TRP A 287 -17.91 -4.84 26.06
C TRP A 287 -18.12 -4.07 24.74
N ARG A 288 -17.92 -2.74 24.75
CA ARG A 288 -18.08 -1.88 23.57
C ARG A 288 -16.99 -2.11 22.53
N THR A 289 -15.76 -2.34 22.98
CA THR A 289 -14.59 -2.59 22.13
C THR A 289 -14.44 -4.05 21.75
N ARG A 290 -15.10 -4.99 22.45
CA ARG A 290 -15.05 -6.43 22.15
C ARG A 290 -15.29 -6.76 20.67
N ARG A 291 -16.34 -6.18 20.07
CA ARG A 291 -16.64 -6.41 18.64
C ARG A 291 -15.60 -5.79 17.71
N LEU A 292 -15.06 -4.62 18.06
CA LEU A 292 -14.01 -3.99 17.26
C LEU A 292 -12.72 -4.82 17.33
N ARG A 293 -12.27 -5.21 18.53
CA ARG A 293 -11.11 -6.09 18.75
C ARG A 293 -11.22 -7.38 17.94
N ALA A 294 -12.35 -8.10 18.06
CA ALA A 294 -12.57 -9.33 17.30
C ALA A 294 -12.52 -9.14 15.77
N ARG A 295 -12.96 -7.98 15.25
CA ARG A 295 -12.84 -7.69 13.82
C ARG A 295 -11.40 -7.34 13.42
N ILE A 296 -10.68 -6.59 14.26
CA ILE A 296 -9.27 -6.26 14.05
C ILE A 296 -8.42 -7.55 14.04
N GLU A 297 -8.66 -8.45 15.00
CA GLU A 297 -8.01 -9.77 15.08
C GLU A 297 -8.27 -10.65 13.84
N GLY A 298 -9.42 -10.45 13.19
CA GLY A 298 -9.78 -11.12 11.93
C GLY A 298 -9.07 -10.57 10.69
N VAL A 299 -8.48 -9.37 10.74
CA VAL A 299 -7.67 -8.83 9.64
C VAL A 299 -6.27 -9.40 9.78
N LYS A 300 -5.96 -10.47 9.04
CA LYS A 300 -4.66 -11.17 9.08
C LYS A 300 -3.94 -11.02 7.74
N PRO A 301 -2.63 -10.70 7.75
CA PRO A 301 -1.81 -10.88 6.56
C PRO A 301 -1.75 -12.38 6.24
N ARG A 302 -1.97 -12.72 4.97
CA ARG A 302 -1.67 -14.06 4.43
C ARG A 302 -0.19 -14.16 4.09
N PHE A 303 0.32 -13.14 3.41
CA PHE A 303 1.71 -13.06 2.97
C PHE A 303 2.34 -11.73 3.39
N TYR A 304 3.67 -11.69 3.44
CA TYR A 304 4.45 -10.46 3.41
C TYR A 304 5.33 -10.43 2.16
N HIS A 305 5.57 -9.23 1.63
CA HIS A 305 6.61 -9.03 0.62
C HIS A 305 7.97 -8.85 1.30
N PHE A 306 8.79 -9.89 1.24
CA PHE A 306 10.20 -9.79 1.61
C PHE A 306 10.96 -9.20 0.44
N SER A 307 11.89 -8.29 0.71
CA SER A 307 12.70 -7.66 -0.32
C SER A 307 14.17 -7.68 0.04
N ILE A 308 14.98 -8.19 -0.89
CA ILE A 308 16.43 -8.17 -0.81
C ILE A 308 16.97 -7.26 -1.91
N GLN A 309 18.18 -6.77 -1.75
CA GLN A 309 18.83 -5.93 -2.74
C GLN A 309 20.18 -6.50 -3.11
N TYR A 310 20.45 -6.55 -4.41
CA TYR A 310 21.74 -6.86 -4.97
C TYR A 310 22.35 -5.61 -5.58
N GLN A 311 23.67 -5.51 -5.48
CA GLN A 311 24.47 -4.61 -6.29
C GLN A 311 24.92 -5.38 -7.53
N LEU A 312 24.84 -4.76 -8.71
CA LEU A 312 25.29 -5.36 -9.96
C LEU A 312 25.97 -4.38 -10.92
N ASP A 313 26.87 -4.93 -11.73
CA ASP A 313 27.41 -4.29 -12.94
C ASP A 313 26.27 -4.17 -13.98
N PRO A 314 25.90 -2.97 -14.46
CA PRO A 314 24.82 -2.80 -15.43
C PRO A 314 24.96 -3.64 -16.70
N ASN A 315 26.19 -4.00 -17.08
CA ASN A 315 26.45 -4.80 -18.28
C ASN A 315 25.95 -6.24 -18.17
N VAL A 316 25.59 -6.71 -16.97
CA VAL A 316 25.01 -8.05 -16.79
C VAL A 316 23.51 -8.09 -17.03
N ILE A 317 22.86 -6.92 -17.11
CA ILE A 317 21.42 -6.81 -17.38
C ILE A 317 21.17 -7.24 -18.83
N PRO A 318 20.37 -8.29 -19.08
CA PRO A 318 20.11 -8.77 -20.42
C PRO A 318 19.46 -7.71 -21.32
N VAL A 319 19.85 -7.69 -22.59
CA VAL A 319 19.24 -6.82 -23.58
C VAL A 319 17.74 -7.13 -23.69
N GLY A 320 16.91 -6.11 -23.48
CA GLY A 320 15.45 -6.23 -23.51
C GLY A 320 14.80 -6.62 -22.17
N MET A 321 15.58 -6.82 -21.11
CA MET A 321 15.02 -6.86 -19.76
C MET A 321 14.51 -5.46 -19.38
N ARG A 322 13.30 -5.38 -18.82
CA ARG A 322 12.69 -4.13 -18.36
C ARG A 322 13.06 -3.83 -16.91
N GLU A 323 12.77 -2.62 -16.45
CA GLU A 323 13.06 -2.16 -15.11
C GLU A 323 12.25 -2.92 -14.05
N ASN A 324 11.00 -3.28 -14.35
CA ASN A 324 10.15 -4.11 -13.49
C ASN A 324 9.85 -5.43 -14.18
N VAL A 325 10.24 -6.55 -13.55
CA VAL A 325 10.05 -7.89 -14.10
C VAL A 325 9.36 -8.78 -13.07
N ILE A 326 8.32 -9.49 -13.48
CA ILE A 326 7.77 -10.63 -12.78
C ILE A 326 8.44 -11.87 -13.34
N LEU A 327 9.17 -12.61 -12.51
CA LEU A 327 9.74 -13.91 -12.86
C LEU A 327 8.90 -15.03 -12.25
N ILE A 328 8.40 -15.91 -13.10
CA ILE A 328 7.65 -17.12 -12.73
C ILE A 328 8.51 -18.32 -13.11
N GLY A 329 8.89 -19.13 -12.12
CA GLY A 329 9.79 -20.27 -12.31
C GLY A 329 9.09 -21.51 -12.87
N ASP A 330 8.02 -21.93 -12.21
CA ASP A 330 7.21 -23.11 -12.52
C ASP A 330 5.73 -22.69 -12.51
N PRO A 331 5.10 -22.58 -13.70
CA PRO A 331 3.68 -22.24 -13.86
C PRO A 331 2.70 -23.23 -13.20
N GLU A 332 3.12 -24.45 -12.89
CA GLU A 332 2.25 -25.45 -12.23
C GLU A 332 2.29 -25.37 -10.70
N ALA A 333 3.32 -24.72 -10.14
CA ALA A 333 3.50 -24.59 -8.71
C ALA A 333 2.86 -23.31 -8.18
N GLU A 334 2.59 -23.27 -6.87
CA GLU A 334 2.09 -22.06 -6.22
C GLU A 334 3.05 -20.88 -6.46
N LEU A 335 2.51 -19.72 -6.86
CA LEU A 335 3.31 -18.52 -7.13
C LEU A 335 3.71 -17.82 -5.81
N THR A 336 4.55 -18.48 -5.01
CA THR A 336 5.10 -17.98 -3.73
C THR A 336 6.58 -18.35 -3.62
N GLY A 337 7.25 -17.83 -2.60
CA GLY A 337 8.66 -18.07 -2.29
C GLY A 337 9.57 -17.79 -3.49
N THR A 338 10.39 -18.77 -3.86
CA THR A 338 11.35 -18.63 -4.97
C THR A 338 10.72 -18.86 -6.34
N ASN A 339 9.44 -19.28 -6.39
CA ASN A 339 8.74 -19.55 -7.64
C ASN A 339 8.18 -18.27 -8.29
N TYR A 340 7.94 -17.24 -7.48
CA TYR A 340 7.44 -15.94 -7.92
C TYR A 340 8.32 -14.82 -7.37
N LEU A 341 9.06 -14.16 -8.25
CA LEU A 341 9.92 -13.03 -7.90
C LEU A 341 9.47 -11.78 -8.64
N HIS A 342 9.44 -10.66 -7.94
CA HIS A 342 9.35 -9.34 -8.53
C HIS A 342 10.73 -8.67 -8.48
N LEU A 343 11.26 -8.32 -9.64
CA LEU A 343 12.57 -7.73 -9.84
C LEU A 343 12.38 -6.26 -10.21
N ASN A 344 13.04 -5.36 -9.50
CA ASN A 344 13.10 -3.93 -9.83
C ASN A 344 14.56 -3.50 -9.96
N VAL A 345 14.96 -3.08 -11.16
CA VAL A 345 16.28 -2.52 -11.43
C VAL A 345 16.22 -1.01 -11.25
N TYR A 346 17.11 -0.49 -10.40
CA TYR A 346 17.25 0.92 -10.11
C TYR A 346 18.68 1.39 -10.42
N HIS A 347 18.79 2.51 -11.10
CA HIS A 347 20.05 3.22 -11.33
C HIS A 347 20.10 4.44 -10.40
N PRO A 348 21.04 4.51 -9.44
CA PRO A 348 21.34 5.74 -8.73
C PRO A 348 21.59 6.87 -9.73
N ALA A 349 21.22 8.11 -9.36
CA ALA A 349 21.32 9.27 -10.25
C ALA A 349 22.71 9.39 -10.92
N GLN A 350 22.75 10.03 -12.10
CA GLN A 350 23.87 10.16 -13.06
C GLN A 350 25.27 10.54 -12.51
N ASN A 351 25.40 10.88 -11.23
CA ASN A 351 26.66 11.28 -10.59
C ASN A 351 27.36 10.14 -9.84
N ASP A 352 26.94 8.88 -9.99
CA ASP A 352 27.69 7.74 -9.48
C ASP A 352 28.93 7.50 -10.39
N PRO A 353 30.17 7.73 -9.91
CA PRO A 353 31.38 7.59 -10.71
C PRO A 353 31.61 6.16 -11.21
N GLU A 354 31.01 5.17 -10.54
CA GLU A 354 31.16 3.75 -10.86
C GLU A 354 30.06 3.21 -11.79
N GLY A 355 28.99 3.98 -12.01
CA GLY A 355 27.84 3.54 -12.81
C GLY A 355 27.15 2.29 -12.27
N GLN A 356 27.11 2.08 -10.96
CA GLN A 356 26.55 0.86 -10.36
C GLN A 356 25.02 0.81 -10.53
N ALA A 357 24.47 -0.39 -10.67
CA ALA A 357 23.02 -0.62 -10.64
C ALA A 357 22.63 -1.44 -9.40
N PHE A 358 21.42 -1.23 -8.91
CA PHE A 358 20.83 -2.02 -7.83
C PHE A 358 19.65 -2.81 -8.36
N LEU A 359 19.54 -4.06 -7.92
CA LEU A 359 18.40 -4.93 -8.21
C LEU A 359 17.72 -5.27 -6.90
N THR A 360 16.51 -4.77 -6.72
CA THR A 360 15.62 -5.20 -5.65
C THR A 360 14.87 -6.43 -6.11
N VAL A 361 14.93 -7.50 -5.32
CA VAL A 361 14.18 -8.74 -5.53
C VAL A 361 13.18 -8.90 -4.40
N SER A 362 11.90 -8.79 -4.73
CA SER A 362 10.80 -9.01 -3.82
C SER A 362 10.15 -10.36 -4.04
N TYR A 363 9.80 -11.06 -2.97
CA TYR A 363 9.15 -12.36 -3.03
C TYR A 363 8.10 -12.50 -1.91
N LEU A 364 7.18 -13.45 -2.08
CA LEU A 364 6.06 -13.64 -1.17
C LEU A 364 6.29 -14.85 -0.27
N LEU A 365 6.22 -14.68 1.05
CA LEU A 365 6.16 -15.79 1.99
C LEU A 365 4.94 -15.67 2.89
N ASP A 366 4.45 -16.81 3.38
CA ASP A 366 3.40 -16.85 4.39
C ASP A 366 3.78 -16.01 5.60
N ALA A 367 2.78 -15.32 6.17
CA ALA A 367 2.98 -14.41 7.28
C ALA A 367 3.60 -15.08 8.53
N GLU A 368 3.38 -16.40 8.67
CA GLU A 368 3.95 -17.21 9.75
C GLU A 368 5.48 -17.34 9.65
N ARG A 369 6.06 -17.14 8.46
CA ARG A 369 7.51 -17.24 8.21
C ARG A 369 8.29 -15.96 8.58
N LEU A 370 7.61 -14.91 9.07
CA LEU A 370 8.23 -13.62 9.38
C LEU A 370 9.39 -13.70 10.38
N HIS A 371 9.27 -14.60 11.36
CA HIS A 371 10.22 -14.72 12.46
C HIS A 371 11.12 -15.96 12.36
N GLU A 372 11.23 -16.55 11.17
CA GLU A 372 12.19 -17.63 10.91
C GLU A 372 13.65 -17.15 11.14
N PRO A 373 14.59 -18.07 11.47
CA PRO A 373 16.00 -17.73 11.68
C PRO A 373 16.68 -17.28 10.37
N SER A 374 17.83 -16.59 10.46
CA SER A 374 18.59 -16.14 9.28
C SER A 374 18.93 -17.28 8.31
N SER A 375 19.30 -18.45 8.86
CA SER A 375 19.62 -19.65 8.08
C SER A 375 18.50 -20.12 7.14
N TYR A 376 17.24 -19.92 7.51
CA TYR A 376 16.10 -20.21 6.62
C TYR A 376 16.08 -19.27 5.41
N PHE A 377 16.36 -17.98 5.63
CA PHE A 377 16.42 -16.99 4.56
C PHE A 377 17.65 -17.17 3.68
N ASP A 378 18.78 -17.61 4.22
CA ASP A 378 20.00 -17.88 3.44
C ASP A 378 19.74 -18.94 2.36
N GLU A 379 18.99 -20.00 2.69
CA GLU A 379 18.60 -21.02 1.72
C GLU A 379 17.73 -20.43 0.60
N ILE A 380 16.75 -19.59 0.96
CA ILE A 380 15.89 -18.90 0.00
C ILE A 380 16.72 -17.95 -0.88
N HIS A 381 17.59 -17.13 -0.29
CA HIS A 381 18.43 -16.18 -1.01
C HIS A 381 19.41 -16.90 -1.94
N GLY A 382 19.92 -18.07 -1.55
CA GLY A 382 20.72 -18.95 -2.40
C GLY A 382 19.94 -19.45 -3.63
N ARG A 383 18.70 -19.88 -3.46
CA ARG A 383 17.81 -20.29 -4.57
C ARG A 383 17.41 -19.10 -5.47
N ILE A 384 17.20 -17.92 -4.88
CA ILE A 384 16.98 -16.69 -5.65
C ILE A 384 18.21 -16.37 -6.49
N ALA A 385 19.43 -16.43 -5.92
CA ALA A 385 20.66 -16.19 -6.66
C ALA A 385 20.82 -17.16 -7.85
N GLN A 386 20.45 -18.44 -7.69
CA GLN A 386 20.42 -19.40 -8.80
C GLN A 386 19.41 -19.01 -9.89
N SER A 387 18.24 -18.51 -9.49
CA SER A 387 17.21 -18.03 -10.43
C SER A 387 17.67 -16.79 -11.19
N LEU A 388 18.32 -15.84 -10.50
CA LEU A 388 18.94 -14.67 -11.11
C LEU A 388 20.05 -15.06 -12.08
N LYS A 389 20.87 -16.06 -11.76
CA LYS A 389 21.90 -16.57 -12.68
C LYS A 389 21.31 -17.17 -13.95
N ARG A 390 20.14 -17.82 -13.88
CA ARG A 390 19.44 -18.31 -15.09
C ARG A 390 18.93 -17.15 -15.94
N LEU A 391 18.39 -16.11 -15.31
CA LEU A 391 17.90 -14.91 -16.00
C LEU A 391 19.03 -14.07 -16.59
N MET A 392 20.16 -13.98 -15.89
CA MET A 392 21.32 -13.14 -16.20
C MET A 392 22.59 -14.02 -16.24
N PRO A 393 22.80 -14.83 -17.30
CA PRO A 393 23.86 -15.84 -17.33
C PRO A 393 25.28 -15.30 -17.19
N PHE A 394 25.49 -14.00 -17.44
CA PHE A 394 26.78 -13.32 -17.30
C PHE A 394 26.98 -12.67 -15.92
N SER A 395 26.16 -13.02 -14.93
CA SER A 395 26.17 -12.44 -13.57
C SER A 395 27.32 -12.92 -12.68
N ASP A 396 28.06 -13.95 -13.07
CA ASP A 396 29.03 -14.63 -12.20
C ASP A 396 30.10 -13.65 -11.67
N GLY A 397 30.16 -13.53 -10.34
CA GLY A 397 31.06 -12.60 -9.63
C GLY A 397 30.70 -11.11 -9.72
N ARG A 398 29.64 -10.77 -10.48
CA ARG A 398 29.21 -9.40 -10.80
C ARG A 398 27.89 -9.00 -10.17
N ILE A 399 27.18 -9.94 -9.55
CA ILE A 399 26.00 -9.68 -8.72
C ILE A 399 26.36 -10.05 -7.29
N ARG A 400 26.18 -9.11 -6.35
CA ARG A 400 26.51 -9.29 -4.94
C ARG A 400 25.33 -8.89 -4.08
N LEU A 401 24.97 -9.74 -3.11
CA LEU A 401 23.94 -9.39 -2.13
C LEU A 401 24.41 -8.13 -1.39
N HIS A 402 23.57 -7.10 -1.38
CA HIS A 402 23.80 -5.83 -0.70
C HIS A 402 22.99 -5.75 0.59
N PHE A 403 21.79 -6.33 0.62
CA PHE A 403 20.91 -6.37 1.78
C PHE A 403 19.93 -7.55 1.70
N PRO A 404 19.62 -8.22 2.84
CA PRO A 404 20.24 -8.06 4.15
C PRO A 404 21.61 -8.77 4.20
N LEU A 405 22.54 -8.27 5.02
CA LEU A 405 23.83 -8.93 5.26
C LEU A 405 23.92 -9.44 6.70
N GLU A 406 24.33 -10.70 6.87
CA GLU A 406 24.58 -11.27 8.20
C GLU A 406 25.89 -10.71 8.77
N GLY A 407 25.91 -10.40 10.08
CA GLY A 407 27.15 -10.10 10.82
C GLY A 407 27.79 -8.72 10.60
N LYS A 408 27.21 -7.82 9.80
CA LYS A 408 27.57 -6.39 9.91
C LYS A 408 26.98 -5.85 11.21
N ALA A 409 27.80 -5.83 12.27
CA ALA A 409 27.53 -4.98 13.41
C ALA A 409 27.28 -3.56 12.88
N PRO A 410 26.32 -2.81 13.44
CA PRO A 410 26.14 -1.41 13.09
C PRO A 410 27.48 -0.70 13.11
N GLU A 411 27.78 0.07 12.06
CA GLU A 411 29.06 0.79 11.96
C GLU A 411 29.23 1.57 13.25
N SER A 412 30.22 1.18 14.04
CA SER A 412 30.37 1.60 15.42
C SER A 412 30.38 3.11 15.54
N SER A 413 29.27 3.71 16.00
CA SER A 413 29.40 4.90 16.82
C SER A 413 30.03 4.46 18.14
N GLU A 414 31.07 5.15 18.58
CA GLU A 414 31.80 4.93 19.84
C GLU A 414 30.91 5.20 21.08
N THR A 415 29.79 4.49 21.19
CA THR A 415 28.81 4.62 22.25
C THR A 415 28.55 3.25 22.83
N LEU A 416 28.64 3.14 24.15
CA LEU A 416 28.42 1.92 24.96
C LEU A 416 27.06 1.22 24.74
N PHE A 417 26.19 1.77 23.91
CA PHE A 417 24.90 1.21 23.52
C PHE A 417 24.71 1.41 22.00
N SER A 418 24.98 0.40 21.17
CA SER A 418 24.55 0.46 19.77
C SER A 418 23.04 0.27 19.72
N MET A 419 22.29 1.35 19.54
CA MET A 419 20.83 1.30 19.36
C MET A 419 20.42 1.05 17.90
N GLU A 420 21.36 0.67 17.03
CA GLU A 420 21.08 0.44 15.62
C GLU A 420 20.57 -0.98 15.40
N LYS A 421 19.48 -1.08 14.64
CA LYS A 421 18.85 -2.34 14.26
C LYS A 421 19.75 -3.12 13.31
N SER A 422 19.77 -4.44 13.45
CA SER A 422 20.46 -5.31 12.48
C SER A 422 19.76 -5.28 11.11
N ASP A 423 20.48 -5.62 10.04
CA ASP A 423 19.89 -5.71 8.68
C ASP A 423 18.69 -6.65 8.63
N PHE A 424 18.74 -7.76 9.39
CA PHE A 424 17.64 -8.72 9.45
C PHE A 424 16.42 -8.21 10.25
N GLU A 425 16.61 -7.34 11.25
CA GLU A 425 15.51 -6.65 11.90
C GLU A 425 14.84 -5.67 10.93
N ILE A 426 15.63 -4.85 10.24
CA ILE A 426 15.13 -3.91 9.21
C ILE A 426 14.42 -4.69 8.08
N PHE A 427 14.98 -5.82 7.64
CA PHE A 427 14.40 -6.69 6.62
C PHE A 427 13.00 -7.19 7.01
N ARG A 428 12.81 -7.61 8.26
CA ARG A 428 11.50 -8.04 8.78
C ARG A 428 10.54 -6.87 8.94
N GLU A 429 11.02 -5.70 9.36
CA GLU A 429 10.21 -4.48 9.44
C GLU A 429 9.73 -4.03 8.06
N ASN A 430 10.61 -4.02 7.06
CA ASN A 430 10.26 -3.74 5.66
C ASN A 430 9.20 -4.71 5.13
N ALA A 431 9.31 -6.01 5.48
CA ALA A 431 8.31 -7.00 5.12
C ALA A 431 6.97 -6.75 5.82
N THR A 432 6.99 -6.44 7.12
CA THR A 432 5.79 -6.13 7.93
C THR A 432 5.05 -4.90 7.41
N ALA A 433 5.78 -3.91 6.88
CA ALA A 433 5.21 -2.72 6.23
C ALA A 433 4.54 -3.01 4.88
N ASN A 434 4.74 -4.20 4.30
CA ASN A 434 4.21 -4.62 3.01
C ASN A 434 3.40 -5.94 3.06
N PRO A 435 2.30 -5.99 3.85
CA PRO A 435 1.44 -7.17 3.94
C PRO A 435 0.53 -7.33 2.72
N ILE A 436 0.18 -8.59 2.43
CA ILE A 436 -0.97 -8.96 1.60
C ILE A 436 -2.02 -9.59 2.51
N TYR A 437 -3.19 -8.98 2.60
CA TYR A 437 -4.25 -9.44 3.49
C TYR A 437 -5.11 -10.53 2.87
N GLU A 438 -5.42 -11.54 3.66
CA GLU A 438 -6.38 -12.56 3.25
C GLU A 438 -7.80 -12.01 3.28
N VAL A 439 -8.56 -12.20 2.21
CA VAL A 439 -9.97 -11.83 2.16
C VAL A 439 -10.84 -12.97 1.66
N HIS A 440 -11.86 -13.30 2.47
CA HIS A 440 -12.89 -14.31 2.18
C HIS A 440 -14.29 -13.68 2.12
N PRO A 441 -14.51 -12.68 1.24
CA PRO A 441 -15.77 -11.96 1.18
C PRO A 441 -16.87 -12.83 0.58
N LYS A 442 -18.06 -12.84 1.19
CA LYS A 442 -19.26 -13.49 0.60
C LYS A 442 -19.88 -12.65 -0.51
N ASP A 443 -19.93 -11.34 -0.29
CA ASP A 443 -20.42 -10.32 -1.21
C ASP A 443 -19.38 -9.19 -1.32
N PHE A 444 -19.56 -8.29 -2.30
CA PHE A 444 -18.65 -7.19 -2.56
C PHE A 444 -18.45 -6.28 -1.34
N GLY A 445 -19.49 -6.11 -0.51
CA GLY A 445 -19.40 -5.34 0.73
C GLY A 445 -18.46 -5.97 1.77
N GLY A 446 -18.31 -7.29 1.72
CA GLY A 446 -17.37 -8.05 2.54
C GLY A 446 -15.90 -7.75 2.28
N LEU A 447 -15.55 -7.08 1.18
CA LEU A 447 -14.19 -6.60 0.91
C LEU A 447 -13.71 -5.53 1.91
N PHE A 448 -14.65 -4.89 2.61
CA PHE A 448 -14.39 -3.80 3.55
C PHE A 448 -14.82 -4.24 4.96
N PRO A 449 -14.06 -5.13 5.62
CA PRO A 449 -14.48 -5.78 6.88
C PRO A 449 -14.61 -4.80 8.05
N LEU A 450 -13.92 -3.66 7.95
CA LEU A 450 -13.87 -2.61 8.96
C LEU A 450 -14.50 -1.31 8.47
N SER A 451 -15.12 -0.60 9.41
CA SER A 451 -15.59 0.77 9.21
C SER A 451 -14.49 1.73 9.68
N HIS A 452 -14.33 2.86 8.99
CA HIS A 452 -13.46 3.96 9.46
C HIS A 452 -13.91 4.58 10.79
N ARG A 453 -15.13 4.27 11.25
CA ARG A 453 -15.65 4.69 12.56
C ARG A 453 -15.49 3.61 13.62
N THR A 454 -15.14 4.02 14.84
CA THR A 454 -15.10 3.17 16.03
C THR A 454 -16.30 3.42 16.97
N PRO A 455 -16.47 2.62 18.04
CA PRO A 455 -17.43 2.92 19.11
C PRO A 455 -17.18 4.23 19.88
N TYR A 456 -15.99 4.84 19.72
CA TYR A 456 -15.64 6.14 20.27
C TYR A 456 -15.85 7.21 19.20
N LYS A 457 -16.68 8.21 19.50
CA LYS A 457 -17.20 9.12 18.48
C LYS A 457 -16.12 9.92 17.75
N ASN A 458 -15.01 10.19 18.43
CA ASN A 458 -13.91 10.99 17.92
C ASN A 458 -12.64 10.18 17.66
N LEU A 459 -12.71 8.84 17.64
CA LEU A 459 -11.63 7.98 17.17
C LEU A 459 -12.03 7.40 15.82
N LEU A 460 -11.31 7.82 14.78
CA LEU A 460 -11.47 7.35 13.40
C LEU A 460 -10.27 6.49 13.00
N LEU A 461 -10.48 5.58 12.06
CA LEU A 461 -9.48 4.68 11.54
C LEU A 461 -9.16 5.09 10.09
N THR A 462 -7.90 5.32 9.82
CA THR A 462 -7.35 5.58 8.47
C THR A 462 -6.30 4.55 8.08
N SER A 463 -6.28 3.40 8.76
CA SER A 463 -5.35 2.30 8.47
C SER A 463 -5.52 1.73 7.05
N PRO A 464 -4.42 1.30 6.41
CA PRO A 464 -4.43 0.85 5.02
C PRO A 464 -5.35 -0.35 4.75
N GLU A 465 -5.63 -1.17 5.75
CA GLU A 465 -6.42 -2.42 5.65
C GLU A 465 -7.90 -2.18 5.37
N LEU A 466 -8.41 -0.99 5.70
CA LEU A 466 -9.85 -0.72 5.61
C LEU A 466 -10.37 -0.78 4.17
N LEU A 467 -9.57 -0.30 3.23
CA LEU A 467 -9.87 -0.26 1.79
C LEU A 467 -8.75 -0.90 0.96
N ALA A 468 -8.01 -1.87 1.53
CA ALA A 468 -6.88 -2.53 0.86
C ALA A 468 -7.29 -3.18 -0.48
N ALA A 469 -8.52 -3.65 -0.60
CA ALA A 469 -9.08 -4.22 -1.83
C ALA A 469 -9.18 -3.21 -3.00
N LEU A 470 -9.00 -1.91 -2.74
CA LEU A 470 -8.96 -0.84 -3.74
C LEU A 470 -7.53 -0.33 -4.01
N GLY A 471 -6.50 -0.99 -3.46
CA GLY A 471 -5.12 -0.57 -3.59
C GLY A 471 -4.87 0.86 -3.11
N PHE A 472 -4.05 1.62 -3.85
CA PHE A 472 -3.72 3.01 -3.53
C PHE A 472 -4.92 3.96 -3.60
N GLU A 473 -5.85 3.75 -4.52
CA GLU A 473 -7.06 4.56 -4.63
C GLU A 473 -7.90 4.48 -3.34
N GLY A 474 -7.89 3.31 -2.69
CA GLY A 474 -8.48 3.11 -1.36
C GLY A 474 -7.94 4.06 -0.30
N LYS A 475 -6.61 4.31 -0.28
CA LYS A 475 -5.98 5.24 0.68
C LYS A 475 -6.46 6.67 0.46
N PHE A 476 -6.52 7.10 -0.80
CA PHE A 476 -7.00 8.45 -1.17
C PHE A 476 -8.47 8.63 -0.79
N LEU A 477 -9.31 7.65 -1.12
CA LEU A 477 -10.74 7.67 -0.81
C LEU A 477 -10.98 7.68 0.71
N LEU A 478 -10.25 6.88 1.47
CA LEU A 478 -10.36 6.82 2.93
C LEU A 478 -10.03 8.17 3.57
N GLY A 479 -8.98 8.85 3.09
CA GLY A 479 -8.64 10.19 3.54
C GLY A 479 -9.77 11.19 3.30
N LEU A 480 -10.31 11.25 2.09
CA LEU A 480 -11.43 12.14 1.76
C LEU A 480 -12.69 11.85 2.57
N LYS A 481 -13.05 10.57 2.76
CA LYS A 481 -14.21 10.18 3.59
C LYS A 481 -14.05 10.62 5.05
N THR A 482 -12.83 10.54 5.58
CA THR A 482 -12.51 10.94 6.95
C THR A 482 -12.57 12.46 7.10
N ILE A 483 -12.11 13.20 6.09
CA ILE A 483 -12.26 14.66 6.02
C ILE A 483 -13.74 15.06 6.08
N ASP A 484 -14.58 14.47 5.23
CA ASP A 484 -16.00 14.81 5.16
C ASP A 484 -16.72 14.55 6.48
N GLU A 485 -16.35 13.45 7.16
CA GLU A 485 -16.86 13.13 8.48
C GLU A 485 -16.53 14.22 9.50
N ILE A 486 -15.25 14.53 9.68
CA ILE A 486 -14.79 15.50 10.67
C ILE A 486 -15.35 16.89 10.36
N TRP A 487 -15.26 17.32 9.09
CA TRP A 487 -15.67 18.65 8.69
C TRP A 487 -17.18 18.89 8.86
N SER A 488 -18.01 17.90 8.54
CA SER A 488 -19.47 18.00 8.75
C SER A 488 -19.84 18.26 10.23
N GLU A 489 -19.13 17.62 11.17
CA GLU A 489 -19.35 17.84 12.61
C GLU A 489 -18.81 19.20 13.07
N VAL A 490 -17.68 19.65 12.53
CA VAL A 490 -17.12 20.99 12.80
C VAL A 490 -18.08 22.09 12.36
N GLU A 491 -18.66 21.99 11.16
CA GLU A 491 -19.63 22.97 10.64
C GLU A 491 -20.91 23.03 11.49
N VAL A 492 -21.45 21.88 11.89
CA VAL A 492 -22.61 21.83 12.79
C VAL A 492 -22.30 22.52 14.12
N GLY A 493 -21.10 22.31 14.67
CA GLY A 493 -20.63 23.00 15.88
C GLY A 493 -20.57 24.51 15.69
N ARG A 494 -19.97 24.99 14.60
CA ARG A 494 -19.89 26.42 14.27
C ARG A 494 -21.28 27.05 14.14
N ARG A 495 -22.21 26.41 13.44
CA ARG A 495 -23.59 26.91 13.29
C ARG A 495 -24.32 27.01 14.63
N LYS A 496 -24.11 26.06 15.54
CA LYS A 496 -24.70 26.10 16.90
C LYS A 496 -24.13 27.27 17.72
N ALA A 497 -22.81 27.47 17.70
CA ALA A 497 -22.17 28.58 18.42
C ALA A 497 -22.63 29.95 17.89
N ILE A 498 -22.78 30.11 16.58
CA ILE A 498 -23.31 31.34 15.97
C ILE A 498 -24.76 31.59 16.39
N LYS A 499 -25.59 30.55 16.48
CA LYS A 499 -26.98 30.69 16.96
C LYS A 499 -27.05 31.12 18.42
N GLN A 500 -26.17 30.59 19.28
CA GLN A 500 -26.14 30.96 20.71
C GLN A 500 -25.76 32.44 20.90
N ARG A 501 -24.77 32.94 20.15
CA ARG A 501 -24.35 34.36 20.18
C ARG A 501 -25.36 35.36 19.59
N LYS A 502 -26.44 34.91 18.95
CA LYS A 502 -27.51 35.78 18.44
C LYS A 502 -28.70 35.89 19.40
N VAL A 503 -28.72 35.07 20.45
CA VAL A 503 -29.79 35.01 21.44
C VAL A 503 -29.36 35.69 22.75
N GLU A 504 -28.05 35.84 22.96
CA GLU A 504 -27.42 36.80 23.88
C GLU A 504 -27.29 38.16 23.20
#